data_AF-A0A0U5FP95-F1
#
_entry.id   AF-A0A0U5FP95-F1
#
_cell.length_a   1.000
_cell.length_b   1.000
_cell.length_c   1.000
_cell.angle_alpha   90.00
_cell.angle_beta   90.00
_cell.angle_gamma   90.00
#
_symmetry.space_group_name_H-M   'P 1'
#
loop_
_entity.id
_entity.type
_entity.pdbx_description
1 polymer ?
#
loop_
_entity_poly.entity_id
_entity_poly.type
_entity_poly.pdbx_seq_one_letter_code
_entity_poly.pdbx_strand_id
1 'polypeptide(L)'
;MVKFPHSAAVLLGALPVLDVFASVAAETARGRVAVLNGVPYYVGDIAVARIAEVALSAANLLPEVDVVPITVISSNSSSFTSSELDGVIANYLARDDVFSTSFLGAVYLSYTGSGSPVVEDESIAIAVDNHDTSLFFASPAYAVNASQSVIKACLTGELPNGPYFVSTKSGHVFEAHRLYEDTHYTFLEPAVSDGQGGYRVLSANIEVGHIPHVPFARWLTCTQGILGPSIAVPSRLYYTVTPEKPLAGLRMGVKDIFHVKGLRTSGGNRAYYSLYEPRNATGTAIQRLIDLGAVFVGKMGTVQFANGDRPTADWVDFHCPFNPRGDGYQVPSGSSSGPGAGIGAYEWLDIAIGSDTGGSMRGPAGAQGVYGNRPSTGAVDLDEVIPLCDGLDTTGVFARSAETWSRVVSVWYQDFGADYPSYPDKIFYPSASFGEDAVASSDARRVIEQFVSKFERFLGTNRTHVDVDATWNSTKPAGAPNTLQDMLHYTYGTLVSVYQWLHLGVPLFSDYAAKYDGRTPYINPGPLLRWNIGRERGQAGWDEAWANKTIFKNWWSGAAGFGAHNNDSCSDGIYIYPNSIGAPDYRDEYVG
;
A
#
# COMPACT_ATOMS: atom_id res chain seq x y z
N MET A 1 -6.13 50.98 57.20
CA MET A 1 -4.91 51.30 56.41
C MET A 1 -3.79 50.49 57.02
N VAL A 2 -3.10 49.54 56.39
CA VAL A 2 -2.99 49.06 55.01
C VAL A 2 -2.73 47.54 55.14
N LYS A 3 -3.48 46.72 54.40
CA LYS A 3 -3.26 45.27 54.28
C LYS A 3 -2.23 45.03 53.18
N PHE A 4 -1.16 44.28 53.47
CA PHE A 4 -0.22 43.76 52.47
C PHE A 4 -0.85 42.54 51.77
N PRO A 5 -0.88 42.47 50.41
CA PRO A 5 -1.35 41.29 49.73
C PRO A 5 -0.23 40.24 49.66
N HIS A 6 -0.64 39.00 49.93
CA HIS A 6 0.18 37.79 49.81
C HIS A 6 0.50 37.51 48.34
N SER A 7 1.78 37.22 48.06
CA SER A 7 2.21 36.60 46.81
C SER A 7 1.64 35.18 46.75
N ALA A 8 0.74 34.92 45.81
CA ALA A 8 0.30 33.58 45.48
C ALA A 8 1.39 32.89 44.65
N ALA A 9 2.25 32.13 45.33
CA ALA A 9 2.99 31.05 44.71
C ALA A 9 1.95 29.98 44.33
N VAL A 10 1.73 29.79 43.03
CA VAL A 10 0.93 28.65 42.53
C VAL A 10 1.77 27.39 42.78
N LEU A 11 1.46 26.70 43.88
CA LEU A 11 1.85 25.31 44.07
C LEU A 11 1.17 24.50 42.96
N LEU A 12 1.96 23.98 42.01
CA LEU A 12 1.55 22.80 41.25
C LEU A 12 1.44 21.65 42.25
N GLY A 13 0.22 21.40 42.72
CA GLY A 13 -0.11 20.17 43.44
C GLY A 13 0.16 18.98 42.53
N ALA A 14 0.81 17.95 43.09
CA ALA A 14 1.06 16.68 42.43
C ALA A 14 -0.28 16.04 42.02
N LEU A 15 -0.69 16.27 40.77
CA LEU A 15 -1.69 15.48 40.06
C LEU A 15 -1.04 14.14 39.64
N PRO A 16 -1.81 13.10 39.28
CA PRO A 16 -1.24 11.84 38.79
C PRO A 16 -0.73 12.04 37.36
N VAL A 17 0.40 12.72 37.21
CA VAL A 17 1.06 13.06 35.93
C VAL A 17 1.65 11.81 35.24
N LEU A 18 1.50 10.60 35.79
CA LEU A 18 2.19 9.41 35.27
C LEU A 18 1.46 8.69 34.13
N ASP A 19 0.14 8.81 33.99
CA ASP A 19 -0.63 8.07 32.96
C ASP A 19 -0.81 8.83 31.64
N VAL A 20 -0.48 10.12 31.58
CA VAL A 20 -0.72 10.99 30.39
C VAL A 20 0.50 11.07 29.45
N PHE A 21 1.68 10.67 29.91
CA PHE A 21 2.93 10.83 29.17
C PHE A 21 3.40 9.53 28.53
N ALA A 22 3.87 9.62 27.29
CA ALA A 22 4.38 8.47 26.54
C ALA A 22 5.52 7.79 27.29
N SER A 23 5.39 6.49 27.53
CA SER A 23 6.55 5.68 27.88
C SER A 23 7.33 5.39 26.60
N VAL A 24 8.62 5.72 26.59
CA VAL A 24 9.52 5.25 25.54
C VAL A 24 9.75 3.76 25.80
N ALA A 25 9.20 2.92 24.94
CA ALA A 25 9.29 1.47 25.11
C ALA A 25 10.61 0.92 24.58
N ALA A 26 11.19 1.55 23.53
CA ALA A 26 12.48 1.15 22.96
C ALA A 26 13.13 2.28 22.14
N GLU A 27 14.45 2.40 22.21
CA GLU A 27 15.25 3.16 21.24
C GLU A 27 15.63 2.27 20.05
N THR A 28 15.64 2.84 18.85
CA THR A 28 16.07 2.15 17.64
C THR A 28 17.20 2.90 16.97
N ALA A 29 17.91 2.26 16.03
CA ALA A 29 19.07 2.86 15.39
C ALA A 29 18.78 4.21 14.68
N ARG A 30 17.51 4.47 14.33
CA ARG A 30 17.07 5.65 13.55
C ARG A 30 15.72 6.21 14.02
N GLY A 31 15.38 6.00 15.29
CA GLY A 31 14.11 6.46 15.87
C GLY A 31 13.88 5.86 17.25
N ARG A 32 12.62 5.90 17.70
CA ARG A 32 12.17 5.33 18.97
C ARG A 32 10.73 4.88 18.86
N VAL A 33 10.33 3.95 19.73
CA VAL A 33 8.95 3.49 19.85
C VAL A 33 8.34 4.10 21.11
N ALA A 34 7.24 4.83 20.94
CA ALA A 34 6.43 5.39 22.01
C ALA A 34 5.13 4.59 22.12
N VAL A 35 4.67 4.30 23.34
CA VAL A 35 3.40 3.61 23.55
C VAL A 35 2.42 4.56 24.24
N LEU A 36 1.26 4.77 23.62
CA LEU A 36 0.15 5.56 24.15
C LEU A 36 -1.05 4.65 24.33
N ASN A 37 -1.53 4.47 25.56
CA ASN A 37 -2.67 3.61 25.89
C ASN A 37 -2.62 2.22 25.23
N GLY A 38 -1.44 1.59 25.27
CA GLY A 38 -1.20 0.27 24.68
C GLY A 38 -1.05 0.25 23.15
N VAL A 39 -1.18 1.39 22.47
CA VAL A 39 -0.96 1.51 21.03
C VAL A 39 0.49 1.95 20.76
N PRO A 40 1.27 1.18 19.99
CA PRO A 40 2.64 1.54 19.66
C PRO A 40 2.73 2.52 18.49
N TYR A 41 3.64 3.48 18.60
CA TYR A 41 3.94 4.49 17.60
C TYR A 41 5.44 4.55 17.32
N TYR A 42 5.81 4.61 16.05
CA TYR A 42 7.16 4.94 15.64
C TYR A 42 7.33 6.45 15.58
N VAL A 43 8.36 6.92 16.26
CA VAL A 43 8.80 8.31 16.24
C VAL A 43 10.17 8.34 15.56
N GLY A 44 10.20 8.82 14.31
CA GLY A 44 11.40 8.83 13.49
C GLY A 44 12.49 9.79 13.98
N ASP A 45 13.64 9.74 13.32
CA ASP A 45 14.79 10.64 13.51
C ASP A 45 14.72 11.93 12.66
N ILE A 46 13.69 12.11 11.84
CA ILE A 46 13.51 13.30 10.98
C ILE A 46 12.55 14.26 11.65
N ALA A 47 13.06 15.38 12.13
CA ALA A 47 12.24 16.46 12.66
C ALA A 47 11.54 17.21 11.51
N VAL A 48 10.23 17.42 11.63
CA VAL A 48 9.42 18.17 10.66
C VAL A 48 9.26 19.64 11.03
N ALA A 49 9.42 19.97 12.31
CA ALA A 49 9.44 21.35 12.80
C ALA A 49 10.14 21.41 14.17
N ARG A 50 10.13 22.59 14.77
CA ARG A 50 10.62 22.84 16.12
C ARG A 50 9.73 23.86 16.82
N ILE A 51 9.36 23.58 18.07
CA ILE A 51 8.73 24.56 18.95
C ILE A 51 9.85 25.30 19.69
N ALA A 52 10.06 26.56 19.33
CA ALA A 52 11.09 27.43 19.88
C ALA A 52 10.65 28.06 21.22
N GLU A 53 11.63 28.43 22.04
CA GLU A 53 11.49 29.17 23.32
C GLU A 53 10.76 28.44 24.46
N VAL A 54 10.31 27.21 24.22
CA VAL A 54 9.77 26.35 25.28
C VAL A 54 10.88 25.40 25.74
N ALA A 55 11.57 25.78 26.82
CA ALA A 55 12.00 24.74 27.76
C ALA A 55 10.68 24.12 28.25
N LEU A 56 10.28 22.98 27.69
CA LEU A 56 9.11 22.25 28.17
C LEU A 56 9.37 22.08 29.66
N SER A 57 8.65 22.79 30.52
CA SER A 57 8.83 22.73 31.98
C SER A 57 8.66 21.29 32.50
N ALA A 58 8.08 20.42 31.66
CA ALA A 58 8.07 18.97 31.76
C ALA A 58 9.47 18.31 31.86
N ALA A 59 10.52 18.87 31.26
CA ALA A 59 11.89 18.33 31.31
C ALA A 59 12.46 18.29 32.74
N ASN A 60 11.96 19.17 33.64
CA ASN A 60 12.32 19.16 35.06
C ASN A 60 11.38 18.29 35.92
N LEU A 61 10.22 17.88 35.39
CA LEU A 61 9.20 17.11 36.11
C LEU A 61 9.27 15.60 35.78
N LEU A 62 9.75 15.22 34.59
CA LEU A 62 9.85 13.85 34.11
C LEU A 62 11.15 13.63 33.29
N PRO A 63 12.32 13.49 33.93
CA PRO A 63 13.61 13.35 33.23
C PRO A 63 13.73 12.09 32.35
N GLU A 64 12.84 11.12 32.54
CA GLU A 64 12.80 9.86 31.78
C GLU A 64 11.98 9.94 30.48
N VAL A 65 11.19 11.02 30.27
CA VAL A 65 10.32 11.18 29.09
C VAL A 65 11.01 12.00 28.01
N ASP A 66 11.41 11.32 26.92
CA ASP A 66 12.17 11.94 25.82
C ASP A 66 11.29 12.64 24.77
N VAL A 67 10.06 12.14 24.58
CA VAL A 67 9.04 12.72 23.70
C VAL A 67 7.68 12.75 24.35
N VAL A 68 6.90 13.79 24.07
CA VAL A 68 5.51 13.92 24.53
C VAL A 68 4.58 14.02 23.34
N PRO A 69 3.39 13.39 23.41
CA PRO A 69 2.43 13.49 22.34
C PRO A 69 1.80 14.90 22.35
N ILE A 70 1.58 15.46 21.17
CA ILE A 70 1.03 16.80 20.99
C ILE A 70 0.09 16.83 19.79
N THR A 71 -1.02 17.56 19.91
CA THR A 71 -1.97 17.78 18.81
C THR A 71 -1.80 19.18 18.25
N VAL A 72 -1.56 19.30 16.94
CA VAL A 72 -1.53 20.59 16.25
C VAL A 72 -2.91 20.87 15.67
N ILE A 73 -3.46 22.04 16.01
CA ILE A 73 -4.74 22.54 15.52
C ILE A 73 -4.51 23.91 14.89
N SER A 74 -4.95 24.09 13.66
CA SER A 74 -4.94 25.37 12.96
C SER A 74 -6.37 25.92 12.87
N SER A 75 -6.55 27.16 13.31
CA SER A 75 -7.84 27.87 13.28
C SER A 75 -7.68 29.25 12.65
N ASN A 76 -8.72 29.72 11.97
CA ASN A 76 -8.84 31.09 11.48
C ASN A 76 -9.87 31.92 12.27
N SER A 77 -10.49 31.33 13.30
CA SER A 77 -11.48 31.99 14.16
C SER A 77 -10.84 33.11 14.98
N SER A 78 -11.52 34.25 15.09
CA SER A 78 -11.09 35.34 15.96
C SER A 78 -11.26 35.01 17.45
N SER A 79 -12.15 34.07 17.78
CA SER A 79 -12.30 33.49 19.12
C SER A 79 -12.33 31.97 18.99
N PHE A 80 -11.38 31.26 19.60
CA PHE A 80 -11.35 29.80 19.58
C PHE A 80 -12.16 29.23 20.74
N THR A 81 -13.28 28.60 20.40
CA THR A 81 -14.33 28.19 21.35
C THR A 81 -14.23 26.71 21.74
N SER A 82 -14.89 26.34 22.83
CA SER A 82 -14.99 24.96 23.31
C SER A 82 -15.67 24.06 22.27
N SER A 83 -16.75 24.55 21.66
CA SER A 83 -17.46 23.84 20.59
C SER A 83 -16.59 23.64 19.35
N GLU A 84 -15.67 24.56 19.04
CA GLU A 84 -14.74 24.42 17.92
C GLU A 84 -13.72 23.31 18.23
N LEU A 85 -13.16 23.29 19.44
CA LEU A 85 -12.24 22.25 19.90
C LEU A 85 -12.89 20.85 19.82
N ASP A 86 -14.08 20.68 20.39
CA ASP A 86 -14.83 19.42 20.35
C ASP A 86 -15.11 18.97 18.91
N GLY A 87 -15.49 19.92 18.05
CA GLY A 87 -15.72 19.66 16.63
C GLY A 87 -14.45 19.19 15.90
N VAL A 88 -13.30 19.80 16.19
CA VAL A 88 -12.00 19.39 15.63
C VAL A 88 -11.62 17.99 16.09
N ILE A 89 -11.72 17.71 17.39
CA ILE A 89 -11.37 16.39 17.96
C ILE A 89 -12.28 15.30 17.39
N ALA A 90 -13.60 15.53 17.36
CA ALA A 90 -14.55 14.59 16.79
C ALA A 90 -14.26 14.30 15.31
N ASN A 91 -13.92 15.34 14.54
CA ASN A 91 -13.53 15.18 13.14
C ASN A 91 -12.21 14.41 12.97
N TYR A 92 -11.22 14.60 13.85
CA TYR A 92 -9.96 13.84 13.80
C TYR A 92 -10.20 12.37 14.10
N LEU A 93 -10.93 12.04 15.16
CA LEU A 93 -11.28 10.67 15.54
C LEU A 93 -12.09 9.94 14.45
N ALA A 94 -12.93 10.66 13.69
CA ALA A 94 -13.73 10.08 12.63
C ALA A 94 -12.94 9.77 11.35
N ARG A 95 -11.83 10.47 11.10
CA ARG A 95 -11.10 10.44 9.82
C ARG A 95 -9.72 9.81 9.90
N ASP A 96 -9.21 9.59 11.10
CA ASP A 96 -7.84 9.13 11.31
C ASP A 96 -7.78 8.01 12.34
N ASP A 97 -7.02 6.99 11.98
CA ASP A 97 -6.76 5.79 12.78
C ASP A 97 -5.40 5.85 13.49
N VAL A 98 -4.66 6.96 13.36
CA VAL A 98 -3.42 7.23 14.11
C VAL A 98 -3.70 8.16 15.29
N PHE A 99 -4.53 9.18 15.10
CA PHE A 99 -4.96 10.08 16.16
C PHE A 99 -5.81 9.34 17.20
N SER A 100 -5.58 9.67 18.47
CA SER A 100 -6.41 9.27 19.60
C SER A 100 -6.38 10.39 20.64
N THR A 101 -7.30 10.36 21.61
CA THR A 101 -7.34 11.35 22.69
C THR A 101 -6.06 11.37 23.53
N SER A 102 -5.25 10.31 23.50
CA SER A 102 -3.91 10.29 24.11
C SER A 102 -2.94 11.33 23.52
N PHE A 103 -3.22 11.87 22.33
CA PHE A 103 -2.45 12.97 21.76
C PHE A 103 -2.84 14.35 22.30
N LEU A 104 -3.89 14.44 23.10
CA LEU A 104 -4.35 15.69 23.69
C LEU A 104 -3.58 16.07 24.97
N GLY A 105 -2.64 15.23 25.45
CA GLY A 105 -1.79 15.58 26.60
C GLY A 105 -1.06 16.93 26.42
N ALA A 106 -0.78 17.32 25.17
CA ALA A 106 -0.45 18.69 24.80
C ALA A 106 -1.21 19.12 23.54
N VAL A 107 -1.57 20.40 23.45
CA VAL A 107 -2.19 21.02 22.27
C VAL A 107 -1.37 22.23 21.83
N TYR A 108 -1.13 22.36 20.52
CA TYR A 108 -0.58 23.56 19.90
C TYR A 108 -1.59 24.18 18.95
N LEU A 109 -2.06 25.38 19.29
CA LEU A 109 -3.03 26.14 18.50
C LEU A 109 -2.31 27.17 17.60
N SER A 110 -2.37 26.95 16.29
CA SER A 110 -1.89 27.86 15.26
C SER A 110 -3.01 28.74 14.72
N TYR A 111 -2.71 30.01 14.46
CA TYR A 111 -3.64 30.95 13.84
C TYR A 111 -3.31 31.17 12.37
N THR A 112 -4.29 30.98 11.48
CA THR A 112 -4.15 31.18 10.03
C THR A 112 -4.99 32.35 9.49
N GLY A 113 -5.72 33.04 10.36
CA GLY A 113 -6.54 34.19 9.99
C GLY A 113 -5.80 35.53 10.01
N SER A 114 -6.56 36.62 9.83
CA SER A 114 -6.07 37.99 9.97
C SER A 114 -6.65 38.65 11.23
N GLY A 115 -5.80 39.13 12.14
CA GLY A 115 -6.21 39.87 13.33
C GLY A 115 -5.49 39.41 14.59
N SER A 116 -6.08 39.74 15.75
CA SER A 116 -5.59 39.37 17.07
C SER A 116 -6.58 38.39 17.71
N PRO A 117 -6.44 37.08 17.47
CA PRO A 117 -7.39 36.10 17.98
C PRO A 117 -7.26 35.91 19.49
N VAL A 118 -8.32 35.41 20.13
CA VAL A 118 -8.34 35.03 21.55
C VAL A 118 -8.71 33.56 21.71
N VAL A 119 -8.23 32.94 22.79
CA VAL A 119 -8.67 31.61 23.21
C VAL A 119 -9.64 31.79 24.36
N GLU A 120 -10.83 31.18 24.29
CA GLU A 120 -11.80 31.24 25.40
C GLU A 120 -11.37 30.36 26.57
N ASP A 121 -11.61 30.85 27.79
CA ASP A 121 -11.26 30.12 29.02
C ASP A 121 -11.96 28.75 29.09
N GLU A 122 -13.18 28.65 28.56
CA GLU A 122 -13.95 27.40 28.50
C GLU A 122 -13.29 26.35 27.59
N SER A 123 -12.67 26.76 26.47
CA SER A 123 -11.92 25.86 25.59
C SER A 123 -10.73 25.23 26.31
N ILE A 124 -10.06 26.02 27.15
CA ILE A 124 -8.93 25.58 27.98
C ILE A 124 -9.44 24.64 29.07
N ALA A 125 -10.55 25.00 29.74
CA ALA A 125 -11.17 24.17 30.75
C ALA A 125 -11.59 22.81 30.19
N ILE A 126 -12.24 22.75 29.02
CA ILE A 126 -12.60 21.47 28.38
C ILE A 126 -11.37 20.65 28.01
N ALA A 127 -10.34 21.28 27.43
CA ALA A 127 -9.10 20.58 27.10
C ALA A 127 -8.49 19.93 28.35
N VAL A 128 -8.42 20.66 29.46
CA VAL A 128 -7.86 20.20 30.74
C VAL A 128 -8.77 19.17 31.42
N ASP A 129 -10.06 19.45 31.54
CA ASP A 129 -11.00 18.69 32.38
C ASP A 129 -11.54 17.43 31.67
N ASN A 130 -11.77 17.47 30.36
CA ASN A 130 -12.37 16.36 29.62
C ASN A 130 -11.36 15.51 28.85
N HIS A 131 -10.15 16.04 28.60
CA HIS A 131 -9.14 15.39 27.76
C HIS A 131 -7.77 15.28 28.42
N ASP A 132 -7.66 15.61 29.72
CA ASP A 132 -6.43 15.55 30.51
C ASP A 132 -5.27 16.33 29.87
N THR A 133 -5.58 17.42 29.14
CA THR A 133 -4.57 18.27 28.49
C THR A 133 -3.73 18.95 29.56
N SER A 134 -2.45 18.61 29.61
CA SER A 134 -1.53 19.16 30.61
C SER A 134 -0.83 20.43 30.11
N LEU A 135 -0.69 20.61 28.80
CA LEU A 135 0.02 21.73 28.18
C LEU A 135 -0.78 22.30 27.01
N PHE A 136 -1.12 23.59 27.09
CA PHE A 136 -1.79 24.31 26.02
C PHE A 136 -0.88 25.40 25.47
N PHE A 137 -0.42 25.22 24.24
CA PHE A 137 0.40 26.17 23.50
C PHE A 137 -0.43 26.95 22.49
N ALA A 138 -0.13 28.23 22.35
CA ALA A 138 -0.73 29.06 21.31
C ALA A 138 0.37 29.81 20.54
N SER A 139 0.16 29.95 19.23
CA SER A 139 1.02 30.78 18.39
C SER A 139 1.06 32.23 18.89
N PRO A 140 2.13 33.00 18.63
CA PRO A 140 2.30 34.34 19.21
C PRO A 140 1.18 35.33 18.85
N ALA A 141 0.45 35.07 17.76
CA ALA A 141 -0.68 35.85 17.27
C ALA A 141 -1.84 35.92 18.27
N TYR A 142 -2.06 34.88 19.10
CA TYR A 142 -3.12 34.88 20.09
C TYR A 142 -2.85 35.90 21.20
N ALA A 143 -3.86 36.72 21.52
CA ALA A 143 -3.87 37.50 22.74
C ALA A 143 -4.15 36.55 23.92
N VAL A 144 -3.22 36.52 24.88
CA VAL A 144 -3.33 35.67 26.07
C VAL A 144 -3.59 36.59 27.25
N ASN A 145 -4.68 36.34 27.97
CA ASN A 145 -4.99 37.06 29.20
C ASN A 145 -4.14 36.50 30.34
N ALA A 146 -3.67 37.35 31.27
CA ALA A 146 -2.76 36.94 32.34
C ALA A 146 -3.32 35.86 33.31
N SER A 147 -4.63 35.58 33.26
CA SER A 147 -5.33 34.52 33.99
C SER A 147 -5.32 33.16 33.29
N GLN A 148 -4.88 33.08 32.03
CA GLN A 148 -4.94 31.87 31.21
C GLN A 148 -3.67 31.03 31.35
N SER A 149 -3.84 29.71 31.57
CA SER A 149 -2.77 28.71 31.56
C SER A 149 -2.29 28.38 30.13
N VAL A 150 -2.08 29.39 29.28
CA VAL A 150 -1.66 29.24 27.88
C VAL A 150 -0.22 29.69 27.72
N ILE A 151 0.60 28.84 27.11
CA ILE A 151 2.01 29.12 26.84
C ILE A 151 2.15 29.62 25.40
N LYS A 152 2.64 30.86 25.22
CA LYS A 152 3.01 31.33 23.90
C LYS A 152 4.24 30.58 23.40
N ALA A 153 4.16 30.01 22.21
CA ALA A 153 5.26 29.28 21.61
C ALA A 153 5.32 29.53 20.10
N CYS A 154 6.53 29.57 19.55
CA CYS A 154 6.73 29.78 18.12
C CYS A 154 7.10 28.44 17.45
N LEU A 155 6.35 28.06 16.42
CA LEU A 155 6.65 26.90 15.59
C LEU A 155 7.51 27.32 14.39
N THR A 156 8.62 26.62 14.16
CA THR A 156 9.45 26.84 12.97
C THR A 156 8.80 26.19 11.76
N GLY A 157 8.03 26.97 10.99
CA GLY A 157 7.32 26.51 9.80
C GLY A 157 5.84 26.20 10.05
N GLU A 158 5.14 25.84 8.99
CA GLU A 158 3.75 25.39 9.05
C GLU A 158 3.71 23.86 9.19
N LEU A 159 2.92 23.38 10.13
CA LEU A 159 2.61 21.96 10.26
C LEU A 159 1.17 21.71 9.87
N PRO A 160 0.88 20.65 9.10
CA PRO A 160 -0.47 20.15 8.97
C PRO A 160 -1.11 19.86 10.34
N ASN A 161 -2.43 19.94 10.36
CA ASN A 161 -3.24 19.51 11.48
C ASN A 161 -3.00 18.03 11.81
N GLY A 162 -3.02 17.67 13.09
CA GLY A 162 -2.96 16.26 13.51
C GLY A 162 -2.08 15.95 14.72
N PRO A 163 -1.88 14.65 15.00
CA PRO A 163 -1.04 14.17 16.11
C PRO A 163 0.44 14.34 15.77
N TYR A 164 1.30 14.63 16.74
CA TYR A 164 2.75 14.66 16.61
C TYR A 164 3.39 14.23 17.92
N PHE A 165 4.72 14.07 17.90
CA PHE A 165 5.53 13.96 19.09
C PHE A 165 6.52 15.13 19.14
N VAL A 166 6.68 15.75 20.31
CA VAL A 166 7.69 16.78 20.52
C VAL A 166 8.72 16.32 21.53
N SER A 167 10.00 16.52 21.20
CA SER A 167 11.11 16.23 22.11
C SER A 167 11.18 17.26 23.22
N THR A 168 11.14 16.79 24.48
CA THR A 168 11.22 17.64 25.68
C THR A 168 12.55 18.36 25.82
N LYS A 169 13.61 17.80 25.25
CA LYS A 169 14.99 18.32 25.33
C LYS A 169 15.32 19.33 24.23
N SER A 170 14.82 19.12 23.01
CA SER A 170 15.22 19.91 21.84
C SER A 170 14.12 20.81 21.28
N GLY A 171 12.85 20.50 21.60
CA GLY A 171 11.67 21.12 20.99
C GLY A 171 11.40 20.62 19.57
N HIS A 172 12.17 19.68 19.02
CA HIS A 172 11.92 19.12 17.69
C HIS A 172 10.60 18.34 17.67
N VAL A 173 9.84 18.52 16.60
CA VAL A 173 8.54 17.88 16.35
C VAL A 173 8.72 16.78 15.30
N PHE A 174 8.11 15.64 15.54
CA PHE A 174 8.17 14.43 14.73
C PHE A 174 6.76 13.95 14.41
N GLU A 175 6.56 13.47 13.19
CA GLU A 175 5.30 12.84 12.79
C GLU A 175 5.03 11.56 13.58
N ALA A 176 3.79 11.39 14.00
CA ALA A 176 3.28 10.18 14.60
C ALA A 176 3.00 9.14 13.51
N HIS A 177 3.67 7.99 13.61
CA HIS A 177 3.39 6.83 12.80
C HIS A 177 2.84 5.73 13.70
N ARG A 178 1.59 5.32 13.54
CA ARG A 178 1.07 4.15 14.26
C ARG A 178 1.76 2.90 13.74
N LEU A 179 2.18 2.02 14.64
CA LEU A 179 2.74 0.71 14.28
C LEU A 179 1.61 -0.33 14.23
N TYR A 180 1.28 -0.76 13.01
CA TYR A 180 0.37 -1.88 12.78
C TYR A 180 1.15 -3.19 12.67
N GLU A 181 0.57 -4.29 13.13
CA GLU A 181 1.16 -5.62 12.95
C GLU A 181 0.76 -6.21 11.59
N ASP A 182 1.73 -6.76 10.84
CA ASP A 182 1.46 -7.53 9.61
C ASP A 182 1.14 -9.00 9.93
N THR A 183 -0.04 -9.24 10.50
CA THR A 183 -0.52 -10.58 10.92
C THR A 183 -0.64 -11.61 9.79
N HIS A 184 -0.67 -11.16 8.53
CA HIS A 184 -0.82 -11.98 7.33
C HIS A 184 0.48 -12.08 6.50
N TYR A 185 1.61 -11.54 6.98
CA TYR A 185 2.92 -11.63 6.31
C TYR A 185 2.90 -11.13 4.87
N THR A 186 2.16 -10.06 4.63
CA THR A 186 2.00 -9.50 3.29
C THR A 186 3.16 -8.59 2.89
N PHE A 187 3.89 -8.05 3.87
CA PHE A 187 5.04 -7.17 3.70
C PHE A 187 6.36 -7.93 3.86
N LEU A 188 7.28 -7.71 2.93
CA LEU A 188 8.67 -8.16 3.03
C LEU A 188 9.53 -7.10 3.72
N GLU A 189 9.33 -5.84 3.34
CA GLU A 189 10.10 -4.71 3.87
C GLU A 189 9.16 -3.52 4.14
N PRO A 190 8.73 -3.32 5.40
CA PRO A 190 8.09 -2.08 5.80
C PRO A 190 9.06 -0.92 5.64
N ALA A 191 8.57 0.24 5.22
CA ALA A 191 9.43 1.36 4.88
C ALA A 191 8.87 2.70 5.36
N VAL A 192 9.79 3.64 5.60
CA VAL A 192 9.49 5.03 5.92
C VAL A 192 10.31 5.96 5.04
N SER A 193 9.84 7.19 4.86
CA SER A 193 10.58 8.23 4.11
C SER A 193 11.96 8.47 4.73
N ASP A 194 12.94 8.75 3.87
CA ASP A 194 14.26 9.25 4.26
C ASP A 194 14.35 10.78 4.32
N GLY A 195 13.26 11.48 3.97
CA GLY A 195 13.18 12.95 3.92
C GLY A 195 13.90 13.58 2.71
N GLN A 196 14.48 12.78 1.82
CA GLN A 196 15.27 13.18 0.64
C GLN A 196 14.71 12.56 -0.66
N GLY A 197 13.40 12.30 -0.67
CA GLY A 197 12.68 11.71 -1.80
C GLY A 197 12.93 10.22 -2.00
N GLY A 198 13.58 9.53 -1.05
CA GLY A 198 13.74 8.09 -1.02
C GLY A 198 13.10 7.47 0.22
N TYR A 199 13.38 6.19 0.40
CA TYR A 199 12.85 5.39 1.49
C TYR A 199 13.94 4.55 2.12
N ARG A 200 13.68 4.13 3.36
CA ARG A 200 14.53 3.23 4.12
C ARG A 200 13.68 2.20 4.84
N VAL A 201 14.26 1.04 5.07
CA VAL A 201 13.60 -0.03 5.83
C VAL A 201 13.30 0.48 7.24
N LEU A 202 12.08 0.23 7.71
CA LEU A 202 11.64 0.61 9.04
C LEU A 202 12.52 -0.09 10.08
N SER A 203 13.23 0.71 10.87
CA SER A 203 14.06 0.23 11.97
C SER A 203 13.25 0.19 13.27
N ALA A 204 12.11 -0.50 13.27
CA ALA A 204 11.25 -0.65 14.45
C ALA A 204 10.96 -2.13 14.68
N ASN A 205 12.02 -2.88 14.97
CA ASN A 205 11.87 -4.18 15.59
C ASN A 205 11.56 -3.92 17.06
N ILE A 206 10.30 -4.10 17.43
CA ILE A 206 9.94 -4.05 18.83
C ILE A 206 10.73 -5.18 19.52
N GLU A 207 11.42 -4.89 20.63
CA GLU A 207 11.86 -5.90 21.62
C GLU A 207 10.99 -5.66 22.86
N VAL A 208 10.12 -6.61 23.17
CA VAL A 208 9.27 -6.65 24.36
C VAL A 208 9.70 -7.93 25.06
N GLY A 209 10.59 -7.77 26.02
CA GLY A 209 10.96 -8.82 26.98
C GLY A 209 12.09 -9.74 26.53
N HIS A 210 13.22 -9.59 27.21
CA HIS A 210 14.41 -10.43 27.18
C HIS A 210 14.10 -11.90 27.54
N ILE A 211 14.45 -12.87 26.69
CA ILE A 211 14.62 -14.29 27.07
C ILE A 211 16.10 -14.64 26.82
N PRO A 212 16.92 -14.86 27.85
CA PRO A 212 18.33 -15.20 27.66
C PRO A 212 18.44 -16.63 27.07
N HIS A 213 19.39 -16.82 26.13
CA HIS A 213 19.92 -18.11 25.61
C HIS A 213 19.73 -18.50 24.12
N VAL A 214 19.50 -17.58 23.16
CA VAL A 214 19.49 -17.95 21.72
C VAL A 214 20.48 -17.11 20.89
N PRO A 215 21.66 -17.64 20.47
CA PRO A 215 22.73 -16.84 19.84
C PRO A 215 22.60 -16.62 18.32
N PHE A 216 21.47 -16.91 17.68
CA PHE A 216 21.36 -16.94 16.20
C PHE A 216 20.12 -16.26 15.59
N ALA A 217 19.52 -15.28 16.26
CA ALA A 217 18.34 -14.56 15.77
C ALA A 217 18.65 -13.08 15.49
N ARG A 218 19.30 -12.78 14.35
CA ARG A 218 19.44 -11.39 13.84
C ARG A 218 18.37 -11.05 12.79
N TRP A 219 17.38 -11.92 12.59
CA TRP A 219 16.31 -11.79 11.58
C TRP A 219 14.91 -12.21 12.07
N LEU A 220 14.74 -12.47 13.37
CA LEU A 220 13.47 -12.81 14.00
C LEU A 220 13.41 -12.13 15.37
N THR A 221 12.89 -10.91 15.42
CA THR A 221 12.41 -10.31 16.67
C THR A 221 10.92 -10.12 16.50
N CYS A 222 10.20 -11.20 16.82
CA CYS A 222 8.79 -11.19 17.16
C CYS A 222 8.65 -10.68 18.59
N THR A 223 7.81 -9.68 18.80
CA THR A 223 7.40 -9.27 20.13
C THR A 223 6.05 -9.82 20.47
N GLN A 224 6.03 -10.54 21.60
CA GLN A 224 4.86 -10.94 22.36
C GLN A 224 3.58 -11.14 21.52
N GLY A 225 3.55 -12.26 20.80
CA GLY A 225 2.29 -12.95 20.50
C GLY A 225 1.59 -12.60 19.19
N ILE A 226 2.33 -12.48 18.08
CA ILE A 226 2.11 -13.03 16.72
C ILE A 226 3.21 -12.42 15.82
N LEU A 227 3.47 -13.03 14.66
CA LEU A 227 4.80 -13.31 14.11
C LEU A 227 5.21 -12.43 12.89
N GLY A 228 4.59 -11.26 12.68
CA GLY A 228 4.82 -10.38 11.51
C GLY A 228 5.63 -9.10 11.79
N PRO A 229 6.24 -8.46 10.77
CA PRO A 229 6.89 -7.16 10.94
C PRO A 229 5.85 -6.07 11.30
N SER A 230 6.28 -5.03 12.02
CA SER A 230 5.44 -3.84 12.24
C SER A 230 5.51 -2.90 11.04
N ILE A 231 4.38 -2.27 10.69
CA ILE A 231 4.26 -1.29 9.61
C ILE A 231 4.01 0.08 10.23
N ALA A 232 4.91 1.03 9.95
CA ALA A 232 4.77 2.41 10.37
C ALA A 232 3.84 3.16 9.40
N VAL A 233 2.71 3.62 9.91
CA VAL A 233 1.66 4.23 9.12
C VAL A 233 1.40 5.65 9.62
N PRO A 234 1.59 6.69 8.78
CA PRO A 234 1.40 8.08 9.20
C PRO A 234 -0.09 8.44 9.31
N SER A 235 -0.37 9.49 10.10
CA SER A 235 -1.71 10.07 10.21
C SER A 235 -2.22 10.57 8.86
N ARG A 236 -3.50 10.34 8.59
CA ARG A 236 -4.22 10.84 7.42
C ARG A 236 -4.43 12.35 7.48
N LEU A 237 -4.38 12.93 8.67
CA LEU A 237 -4.61 14.36 8.90
C LEU A 237 -3.50 15.24 8.32
N TYR A 238 -2.31 14.67 8.09
CA TYR A 238 -1.21 15.39 7.45
C TYR A 238 -1.45 15.71 5.98
N TYR A 239 -2.45 15.08 5.38
CA TYR A 239 -2.67 15.12 3.94
C TYR A 239 -3.99 15.82 3.61
N THR A 240 -3.91 16.75 2.66
CA THR A 240 -5.08 17.42 2.09
C THR A 240 -5.18 17.03 0.63
N VAL A 241 -6.34 16.54 0.21
CA VAL A 241 -6.62 16.22 -1.20
C VAL A 241 -6.76 17.53 -1.97
N THR A 242 -5.96 17.67 -3.02
CA THR A 242 -6.04 18.80 -3.96
C THR A 242 -6.11 18.25 -5.39
N PRO A 243 -6.44 19.09 -6.39
CA PRO A 243 -6.39 18.67 -7.80
C PRO A 243 -5.02 18.12 -8.23
N GLU A 244 -3.93 18.66 -7.68
CA GLU A 244 -2.54 18.24 -7.97
C GLU A 244 -2.14 16.97 -7.20
N LYS A 245 -2.72 16.77 -6.01
CA LYS A 245 -2.50 15.58 -5.17
C LYS A 245 -3.81 14.83 -4.94
N PRO A 246 -4.40 14.26 -6.00
CA PRO A 246 -5.71 13.61 -5.91
C PRO A 246 -5.66 12.31 -5.11
N LEU A 247 -4.48 11.78 -4.76
CA LEU A 247 -4.31 10.56 -3.95
C LEU A 247 -3.75 10.86 -2.55
N ALA A 248 -3.69 12.13 -2.15
CA ALA A 248 -3.15 12.56 -0.86
C ALA A 248 -3.72 11.74 0.31
N GLY A 249 -2.82 11.09 1.05
CA GLY A 249 -3.15 10.33 2.26
C GLY A 249 -3.62 8.89 2.03
N LEU A 250 -3.76 8.43 0.78
CA LEU A 250 -4.00 7.01 0.49
C LEU A 250 -2.72 6.21 0.74
N ARG A 251 -2.78 5.25 1.67
CA ARG A 251 -1.67 4.38 2.03
C ARG A 251 -1.53 3.25 1.01
N MET A 252 -0.31 3.07 0.52
CA MET A 252 0.02 2.24 -0.63
C MET A 252 1.12 1.25 -0.30
N GLY A 253 0.83 -0.04 -0.47
CA GLY A 253 1.83 -1.11 -0.52
C GLY A 253 2.20 -1.45 -1.95
N VAL A 254 3.44 -1.90 -2.20
CA VAL A 254 3.91 -2.16 -3.57
C VAL A 254 4.57 -3.53 -3.67
N LYS A 255 4.16 -4.34 -4.65
CA LYS A 255 4.77 -5.63 -4.97
C LYS A 255 6.30 -5.54 -5.08
N ASP A 256 7.01 -6.51 -4.55
CA ASP A 256 8.47 -6.51 -4.50
C ASP A 256 9.17 -6.90 -5.82
N ILE A 257 8.69 -6.34 -6.93
CA ILE A 257 9.39 -6.31 -8.22
C ILE A 257 9.64 -4.87 -8.69
N PHE A 258 8.90 -3.90 -8.15
CA PHE A 258 9.10 -2.48 -8.44
C PHE A 258 10.26 -1.93 -7.62
N HIS A 259 11.16 -1.20 -8.25
CA HIS A 259 12.24 -0.52 -7.56
C HIS A 259 11.74 0.77 -6.92
N VAL A 260 12.24 1.02 -5.71
CA VAL A 260 11.93 2.20 -4.89
C VAL A 260 13.25 2.73 -4.38
N LYS A 261 13.52 4.03 -4.58
CA LYS A 261 14.77 4.68 -4.20
C LYS A 261 15.08 4.45 -2.72
N GLY A 262 16.30 4.00 -2.43
CA GLY A 262 16.80 3.73 -1.09
C GLY A 262 16.47 2.33 -0.54
N LEU A 263 15.64 1.54 -1.23
CA LEU A 263 15.30 0.16 -0.86
C LEU A 263 15.92 -0.85 -1.83
N ARG A 264 16.16 -2.06 -1.33
CA ARG A 264 16.45 -3.20 -2.19
C ARG A 264 15.15 -3.70 -2.84
N THR A 265 15.29 -4.62 -3.78
CA THR A 265 14.15 -5.35 -4.37
C THR A 265 14.58 -6.79 -4.46
N SER A 266 13.80 -7.71 -3.88
CA SER A 266 14.17 -9.13 -3.88
C SER A 266 13.63 -9.87 -5.09
N GLY A 267 12.51 -9.42 -5.67
CA GLY A 267 11.78 -10.22 -6.64
C GLY A 267 11.31 -11.54 -6.04
N GLY A 268 11.08 -11.63 -4.73
CA GLY A 268 10.76 -12.88 -4.05
C GLY A 268 11.94 -13.86 -3.94
N ASN A 269 13.19 -13.41 -4.10
CA ASN A 269 14.38 -14.25 -4.03
C ASN A 269 15.51 -13.65 -3.17
N ARG A 270 16.03 -14.43 -2.21
CA ARG A 270 17.08 -13.96 -1.29
C ARG A 270 18.44 -13.79 -1.96
N ALA A 271 18.74 -14.59 -2.98
CA ALA A 271 19.99 -14.47 -3.72
C ALA A 271 20.05 -13.15 -4.50
N TYR A 272 18.97 -12.80 -5.21
CA TYR A 272 18.82 -11.51 -5.89
C TYR A 272 18.89 -10.34 -4.89
N TYR A 273 18.16 -10.43 -3.77
CA TYR A 273 18.20 -9.43 -2.70
C TYR A 273 19.61 -9.18 -2.16
N SER A 274 20.37 -10.25 -1.91
CA SER A 274 21.73 -10.15 -1.34
C SER A 274 22.78 -9.70 -2.37
N LEU A 275 22.52 -9.98 -3.64
CA LEU A 275 23.41 -9.66 -4.74
C LEU A 275 23.43 -8.15 -5.05
N TYR A 276 22.25 -7.56 -5.22
CA TYR A 276 22.08 -6.18 -5.67
C TYR A 276 21.87 -5.19 -4.51
N GLU A 277 22.48 -4.02 -4.65
CA GLU A 277 22.41 -2.91 -3.68
C GLU A 277 21.06 -2.18 -3.71
N PRO A 278 20.76 -1.32 -2.71
CA PRO A 278 19.58 -0.46 -2.75
C PRO A 278 19.50 0.35 -4.04
N ARG A 279 18.27 0.57 -4.52
CA ARG A 279 18.00 1.24 -5.79
C ARG A 279 18.20 2.74 -5.66
N ASN A 280 18.78 3.36 -6.69
CA ASN A 280 19.01 4.80 -6.72
C ASN A 280 17.81 5.60 -7.23
N ALA A 281 16.82 4.92 -7.82
CA ALA A 281 15.62 5.52 -8.38
C ALA A 281 14.38 4.72 -7.98
N THR A 282 13.24 5.40 -7.97
CA THR A 282 11.91 4.80 -7.90
C THR A 282 11.39 4.73 -9.33
N GLY A 283 10.86 3.57 -9.75
CA GLY A 283 10.29 3.42 -11.10
C GLY A 283 9.10 4.35 -11.33
N THR A 284 8.92 4.80 -12.57
CA THR A 284 7.95 5.81 -12.99
C THR A 284 6.53 5.45 -12.57
N ALA A 285 6.14 4.18 -12.68
CA ALA A 285 4.84 3.71 -12.23
C ALA A 285 4.56 4.05 -10.75
N ILE A 286 5.55 3.86 -9.88
CA ILE A 286 5.40 4.10 -8.44
C ILE A 286 5.64 5.57 -8.11
N GLN A 287 6.62 6.20 -8.75
CA GLN A 287 6.93 7.62 -8.55
C GLN A 287 5.72 8.50 -8.86
N ARG A 288 5.00 8.22 -9.95
CA ARG A 288 3.79 8.97 -10.30
C ARG A 288 2.71 8.91 -9.22
N LEU A 289 2.50 7.75 -8.58
CA LEU A 289 1.54 7.63 -7.49
C LEU A 289 1.95 8.44 -6.26
N ILE A 290 3.25 8.43 -5.93
CA ILE A 290 3.82 9.24 -4.84
C ILE A 290 3.64 10.73 -5.15
N ASP A 291 3.92 11.16 -6.38
CA ASP A 291 3.78 12.56 -6.82
C ASP A 291 2.31 13.03 -6.72
N LEU A 292 1.36 12.14 -7.03
CA LEU A 292 -0.08 12.36 -6.85
C LEU A 292 -0.55 12.32 -5.38
N GLY A 293 0.37 12.10 -4.43
CA GLY A 293 0.14 12.16 -2.99
C GLY A 293 -0.11 10.83 -2.29
N ALA A 294 0.01 9.70 -2.98
CA ALA A 294 -0.08 8.39 -2.33
C ALA A 294 1.10 8.16 -1.38
N VAL A 295 0.83 7.53 -0.24
CA VAL A 295 1.78 7.32 0.85
C VAL A 295 2.30 5.89 0.79
N PHE A 296 3.53 5.71 0.34
CA PHE A 296 4.19 4.40 0.33
C PHE A 296 4.54 3.92 1.74
N VAL A 297 4.13 2.69 2.09
CA VAL A 297 4.35 2.11 3.43
C VAL A 297 5.22 0.85 3.45
N GLY A 298 5.53 0.26 2.29
CA GLY A 298 6.42 -0.91 2.23
C GLY A 298 6.29 -1.79 0.98
N LYS A 299 7.26 -2.68 0.84
CA LYS A 299 7.34 -3.70 -0.21
C LYS A 299 6.58 -4.95 0.20
N MET A 300 5.78 -5.50 -0.70
CA MET A 300 4.87 -6.62 -0.44
C MET A 300 5.26 -7.88 -1.21
N GLY A 301 4.97 -9.04 -0.63
CA GLY A 301 5.38 -10.35 -1.12
C GLY A 301 4.94 -10.66 -2.56
N THR A 302 5.79 -11.39 -3.28
CA THR A 302 5.57 -11.81 -4.66
C THR A 302 6.06 -13.24 -4.88
N VAL A 303 5.43 -13.96 -5.81
CA VAL A 303 6.07 -15.15 -6.42
C VAL A 303 7.41 -14.71 -7.01
N GLN A 304 8.41 -15.57 -6.91
CA GLN A 304 9.76 -15.32 -7.41
C GLN A 304 9.74 -14.82 -8.87
N PHE A 305 10.25 -13.60 -9.05
CA PHE A 305 10.36 -12.84 -10.29
C PHE A 305 9.03 -12.70 -11.06
N ALA A 306 7.91 -12.75 -10.35
CA ALA A 306 6.57 -12.85 -10.92
C ALA A 306 6.37 -14.04 -11.87
N ASN A 307 7.29 -15.02 -11.87
CA ASN A 307 7.35 -16.09 -12.84
C ASN A 307 6.56 -17.30 -12.32
N GLY A 308 5.38 -17.51 -12.94
CA GLY A 308 4.29 -18.34 -12.44
C GLY A 308 4.69 -19.57 -11.61
N ASP A 309 4.25 -19.55 -10.36
CA ASP A 309 4.42 -20.59 -9.35
C ASP A 309 3.18 -20.60 -8.44
N ARG A 310 2.94 -21.68 -7.70
CA ARG A 310 1.83 -21.79 -6.74
C ARG A 310 2.25 -21.18 -5.39
N PRO A 311 1.51 -20.19 -4.85
CA PRO A 311 1.86 -19.58 -3.55
C PRO A 311 1.51 -20.44 -2.33
N THR A 312 2.37 -21.38 -1.93
CA THR A 312 2.07 -22.38 -0.88
C THR A 312 3.22 -22.62 0.11
N ALA A 313 3.10 -23.67 0.93
CA ALA A 313 4.06 -24.08 1.96
C ALA A 313 5.51 -24.28 1.48
N ASP A 314 5.73 -24.48 0.18
CA ASP A 314 7.06 -24.75 -0.39
C ASP A 314 7.90 -23.48 -0.66
N TRP A 315 7.40 -22.30 -0.27
CA TRP A 315 8.17 -21.07 -0.38
C TRP A 315 9.30 -21.02 0.65
N VAL A 316 10.51 -21.27 0.16
CA VAL A 316 11.73 -21.33 1.00
C VAL A 316 12.48 -20.01 1.13
N ASP A 317 12.30 -19.09 0.18
CA ASP A 317 12.97 -17.78 0.17
C ASP A 317 12.32 -16.82 1.17
N PHE A 318 11.06 -16.48 0.95
CA PHE A 318 10.25 -15.64 1.84
C PHE A 318 8.93 -16.33 2.12
N HIS A 319 8.38 -16.14 3.32
CA HIS A 319 7.12 -16.79 3.67
C HIS A 319 5.98 -16.33 2.75
N CYS A 320 5.16 -17.27 2.29
CA CYS A 320 3.98 -16.95 1.48
C CYS A 320 2.94 -16.19 2.33
N PRO A 321 2.42 -15.04 1.84
CA PRO A 321 1.36 -14.29 2.53
C PRO A 321 0.14 -15.16 2.84
N PHE A 322 -0.51 -14.93 3.99
CA PHE A 322 -1.75 -15.60 4.36
C PHE A 322 -2.95 -14.91 3.72
N ASN A 323 -3.86 -15.69 3.15
CA ASN A 323 -5.15 -15.19 2.70
C ASN A 323 -6.06 -14.98 3.92
N PRO A 324 -6.61 -13.79 4.19
CA PRO A 324 -7.55 -13.55 5.30
C PRO A 324 -8.85 -14.37 5.23
N ARG A 325 -9.15 -15.02 4.10
CA ARG A 325 -10.33 -15.87 3.92
C ARG A 325 -10.05 -17.33 4.28
N GLY A 326 -11.11 -18.06 4.64
CA GLY A 326 -11.00 -19.47 5.02
C GLY A 326 -10.04 -19.68 6.19
N ASP A 327 -10.19 -18.83 7.22
CA ASP A 327 -9.43 -18.86 8.47
C ASP A 327 -7.91 -18.74 8.32
N GLY A 328 -7.42 -18.12 7.23
CA GLY A 328 -5.99 -17.96 6.97
C GLY A 328 -5.40 -18.98 5.99
N TYR A 329 -6.12 -20.06 5.67
CA TYR A 329 -5.55 -21.24 5.04
C TYR A 329 -5.81 -21.36 3.54
N GLN A 330 -6.53 -20.41 2.95
CA GLN A 330 -6.66 -20.33 1.50
C GLN A 330 -5.33 -19.87 0.87
N VAL A 331 -5.04 -20.33 -0.35
CA VAL A 331 -3.93 -19.82 -1.17
C VAL A 331 -4.24 -18.35 -1.51
N PRO A 332 -3.27 -17.42 -1.41
CA PRO A 332 -3.51 -16.02 -1.73
C PRO A 332 -3.60 -15.73 -3.24
N SER A 333 -3.36 -16.75 -4.07
CA SER A 333 -3.03 -16.66 -5.50
C SER A 333 -1.79 -15.80 -5.78
N GLY A 334 -1.34 -15.76 -7.03
CA GLY A 334 -0.07 -15.16 -7.41
C GLY A 334 -0.08 -14.56 -8.81
N SER A 335 0.95 -13.80 -9.19
CA SER A 335 2.18 -13.55 -8.42
C SER A 335 2.11 -12.36 -7.46
N SER A 336 1.08 -11.51 -7.52
CA SER A 336 0.92 -10.36 -6.60
C SER A 336 0.27 -10.77 -5.28
N SER A 337 0.83 -11.79 -4.63
CA SER A 337 0.27 -12.45 -3.45
C SER A 337 0.14 -11.52 -2.25
N GLY A 338 1.20 -10.77 -1.93
CA GLY A 338 1.21 -9.80 -0.83
C GLY A 338 0.22 -8.66 -1.06
N PRO A 339 0.28 -7.95 -2.21
CA PRO A 339 -0.67 -6.89 -2.54
C PRO A 339 -2.15 -7.31 -2.43
N GLY A 340 -2.52 -8.46 -3.02
CA GLY A 340 -3.89 -8.95 -2.95
C GLY A 340 -4.31 -9.26 -1.51
N ALA A 341 -3.52 -10.07 -0.80
CA ALA A 341 -3.83 -10.50 0.57
C ALA A 341 -3.87 -9.32 1.54
N GLY A 342 -2.95 -8.35 1.42
CA GLY A 342 -2.89 -7.20 2.31
C GLY A 342 -4.11 -6.29 2.17
N ILE A 343 -4.62 -6.09 0.96
CA ILE A 343 -5.86 -5.31 0.75
C ILE A 343 -7.08 -6.04 1.30
N GLY A 344 -7.10 -7.37 1.21
CA GLY A 344 -8.13 -8.20 1.84
C GLY A 344 -8.06 -8.19 3.37
N ALA A 345 -6.88 -8.01 3.96
CA ALA A 345 -6.64 -8.19 5.38
C ALA A 345 -6.67 -6.89 6.20
N TYR A 346 -6.21 -5.77 5.64
CA TYR A 346 -5.92 -4.56 6.42
C TYR A 346 -6.75 -3.35 6.01
N GLU A 347 -7.66 -2.92 6.88
CA GLU A 347 -8.48 -1.72 6.67
C GLU A 347 -7.65 -0.43 6.60
N TRP A 348 -6.50 -0.38 7.28
CA TRP A 348 -5.61 0.78 7.27
C TRP A 348 -4.84 0.94 5.95
N LEU A 349 -4.75 -0.11 5.11
CA LEU A 349 -4.08 -0.10 3.81
C LEU A 349 -5.11 0.19 2.71
N ASP A 350 -5.00 1.31 1.99
CA ASP A 350 -6.06 1.75 1.07
C ASP A 350 -5.94 1.09 -0.31
N ILE A 351 -4.70 1.02 -0.81
CA ILE A 351 -4.39 0.48 -2.14
C ILE A 351 -3.09 -0.34 -2.13
N ALA A 352 -2.98 -1.28 -3.05
CA ALA A 352 -1.73 -2.00 -3.28
C ALA A 352 -1.45 -2.16 -4.76
N ILE A 353 -0.18 -2.01 -5.14
CA ILE A 353 0.26 -2.07 -6.53
C ILE A 353 0.86 -3.44 -6.83
N GLY A 354 0.48 -4.01 -7.97
CA GLY A 354 1.03 -5.26 -8.47
C GLY A 354 1.20 -5.24 -9.98
N SER A 355 1.53 -6.40 -10.55
CA SER A 355 1.70 -6.56 -12.01
C SER A 355 0.89 -7.73 -12.54
N ASP A 356 0.54 -7.69 -13.83
CA ASP A 356 -0.19 -8.75 -14.53
C ASP A 356 0.36 -9.03 -15.94
N THR A 357 1.16 -10.08 -16.06
CA THR A 357 1.59 -10.60 -17.38
C THR A 357 0.62 -11.65 -17.92
N GLY A 358 0.10 -12.52 -17.04
CA GLY A 358 -0.80 -13.62 -17.41
C GLY A 358 -1.98 -13.87 -16.46
N GLY A 359 -2.13 -13.06 -15.41
CA GLY A 359 -3.19 -13.23 -14.40
C GLY A 359 -2.82 -12.73 -13.00
N SER A 360 -1.65 -12.12 -12.83
CA SER A 360 -1.08 -11.83 -11.52
C SER A 360 -1.74 -10.69 -10.75
N MET A 361 -2.69 -9.96 -11.34
CA MET A 361 -3.62 -9.08 -10.63
C MET A 361 -4.97 -9.78 -10.45
N ARG A 362 -5.52 -10.35 -11.52
CA ARG A 362 -6.87 -10.95 -11.54
C ARG A 362 -6.99 -12.17 -10.63
N GLY A 363 -5.96 -13.02 -10.57
CA GLY A 363 -5.91 -14.20 -9.70
C GLY A 363 -6.00 -13.82 -8.22
N PRO A 364 -5.05 -13.03 -7.69
CA PRO A 364 -5.12 -12.52 -6.32
C PRO A 364 -6.40 -11.73 -6.05
N ALA A 365 -6.89 -10.90 -6.98
CA ALA A 365 -8.14 -10.16 -6.77
C ALA A 365 -9.33 -11.12 -6.53
N GLY A 366 -9.43 -12.18 -7.34
CA GLY A 366 -10.44 -13.22 -7.19
C GLY A 366 -10.32 -14.02 -5.89
N ALA A 367 -9.10 -14.40 -5.49
CA ALA A 367 -8.85 -15.16 -4.26
C ALA A 367 -9.16 -14.35 -2.98
N GLN A 368 -9.05 -13.02 -3.07
CA GLN A 368 -9.20 -12.11 -1.94
C GLN A 368 -10.55 -11.38 -1.95
N GLY A 369 -11.33 -11.50 -3.03
CA GLY A 369 -12.61 -10.82 -3.20
C GLY A 369 -12.47 -9.29 -3.16
N VAL A 370 -11.46 -8.76 -3.84
CA VAL A 370 -11.16 -7.32 -3.94
C VAL A 370 -11.16 -6.88 -5.40
N TYR A 371 -11.20 -5.57 -5.66
CA TYR A 371 -11.02 -5.05 -7.00
C TYR A 371 -9.55 -5.13 -7.37
N GLY A 372 -9.25 -5.60 -8.58
CA GLY A 372 -7.90 -5.60 -9.15
C GLY A 372 -7.97 -5.73 -10.66
N ASN A 373 -7.23 -4.88 -11.37
CA ASN A 373 -7.32 -4.78 -12.82
C ASN A 373 -5.98 -5.03 -13.52
N ARG A 374 -6.08 -5.50 -14.76
CA ARG A 374 -5.01 -5.51 -15.76
C ARG A 374 -5.36 -4.44 -16.79
N PRO A 375 -4.70 -3.27 -16.84
CA PRO A 375 -5.02 -2.27 -17.85
C PRO A 375 -4.44 -2.64 -19.21
N SER A 376 -4.76 -1.83 -20.23
CA SER A 376 -4.13 -1.92 -21.55
C SER A 376 -2.59 -1.89 -21.43
N THR A 377 -1.90 -2.67 -22.25
CA THR A 377 -0.43 -2.68 -22.27
C THR A 377 0.06 -1.28 -22.68
N GLY A 378 0.99 -0.71 -21.91
CA GLY A 378 1.49 0.65 -22.11
C GLY A 378 0.67 1.75 -21.42
N ALA A 379 -0.35 1.43 -20.60
CA ALA A 379 -1.11 2.43 -19.85
C ALA A 379 -0.26 3.22 -18.82
N VAL A 380 0.84 2.63 -18.36
CA VAL A 380 1.88 3.26 -17.52
C VAL A 380 3.22 2.67 -17.93
N ASP A 381 4.26 3.48 -17.88
CA ASP A 381 5.64 3.02 -18.09
C ASP A 381 6.11 2.11 -16.95
N LEU A 382 6.89 1.08 -17.29
CA LEU A 382 7.39 0.04 -16.37
C LEU A 382 8.92 0.01 -16.33
N ASP A 383 9.54 1.19 -16.32
CA ASP A 383 10.96 1.34 -16.00
C ASP A 383 11.24 0.95 -14.54
N GLU A 384 12.47 0.50 -14.29
CA GLU A 384 12.91 0.12 -12.94
C GLU A 384 11.97 -0.91 -12.27
N VAL A 385 11.49 -1.88 -13.06
CA VAL A 385 10.72 -3.05 -12.60
C VAL A 385 11.45 -4.32 -13.05
N ILE A 386 11.50 -5.35 -12.20
CA ILE A 386 11.98 -6.67 -12.61
C ILE A 386 11.00 -7.24 -13.64
N PRO A 387 11.42 -7.49 -14.90
CA PRO A 387 10.50 -7.87 -15.96
C PRO A 387 10.18 -9.37 -15.92
N LEU A 388 8.99 -9.73 -16.38
CA LEU A 388 8.69 -11.09 -16.83
C LEU A 388 8.69 -11.14 -18.36
N CYS A 389 8.01 -10.20 -19.01
CA CYS A 389 7.97 -10.05 -20.45
C CYS A 389 7.46 -8.65 -20.82
N ASP A 390 8.34 -7.71 -21.13
CA ASP A 390 7.99 -6.29 -21.35
C ASP A 390 6.85 -6.08 -22.35
N GLY A 391 6.79 -6.91 -23.40
CA GLY A 391 5.72 -6.86 -24.41
C GLY A 391 4.33 -7.30 -23.95
N LEU A 392 4.20 -7.80 -22.71
CA LEU A 392 2.98 -8.34 -22.11
C LEU A 392 2.72 -7.74 -20.71
N ASP A 393 3.78 -7.35 -20.00
CA ASP A 393 3.74 -6.82 -18.65
C ASP A 393 2.89 -5.55 -18.57
N THR A 394 2.15 -5.44 -17.48
CA THR A 394 1.39 -4.24 -17.12
C THR A 394 1.24 -4.17 -15.60
N THR A 395 0.85 -3.01 -15.09
CA THR A 395 0.70 -2.73 -13.65
C THR A 395 -0.74 -2.38 -13.31
N GLY A 396 -1.19 -2.85 -12.15
CA GLY A 396 -2.56 -2.70 -11.69
C GLY A 396 -2.62 -2.26 -10.23
N VAL A 397 -3.81 -1.82 -9.82
CA VAL A 397 -4.09 -1.46 -8.43
C VAL A 397 -5.13 -2.41 -7.84
N PHE A 398 -4.87 -2.86 -6.62
CA PHE A 398 -5.84 -3.52 -5.76
C PHE A 398 -6.51 -2.49 -4.85
N ALA A 399 -7.83 -2.59 -4.68
CA ALA A 399 -8.59 -1.78 -3.73
C ALA A 399 -9.82 -2.54 -3.21
N ARG A 400 -10.32 -2.15 -2.03
CA ARG A 400 -11.54 -2.74 -1.44
C ARG A 400 -12.84 -2.20 -2.07
N SER A 401 -12.82 -0.98 -2.62
CA SER A 401 -14.00 -0.34 -3.20
C SER A 401 -13.77 0.07 -4.65
N ALA A 402 -14.85 -0.01 -5.44
CA ALA A 402 -14.86 0.47 -6.82
C ALA A 402 -14.53 1.96 -6.92
N GLU A 403 -14.93 2.77 -5.93
CA GLU A 403 -14.65 4.20 -5.87
C GLU A 403 -13.15 4.49 -5.74
N THR A 404 -12.48 3.84 -4.78
CA THR A 404 -11.02 4.01 -4.59
C THR A 404 -10.26 3.47 -5.80
N TRP A 405 -10.67 2.31 -6.31
CA TRP A 405 -10.12 1.76 -7.55
C TRP A 405 -10.23 2.75 -8.72
N SER A 406 -11.44 3.26 -8.99
CA SER A 406 -11.72 4.22 -10.06
C SER A 406 -10.93 5.52 -9.91
N ARG A 407 -10.82 6.04 -8.67
CA ARG A 407 -10.06 7.26 -8.37
C ARG A 407 -8.58 7.11 -8.68
N VAL A 408 -7.98 5.95 -8.40
CA VAL A 408 -6.56 5.71 -8.69
C VAL A 408 -6.32 5.53 -10.17
N VAL A 409 -7.09 4.66 -10.84
CA VAL A 409 -6.84 4.36 -12.25
C VAL A 409 -7.04 5.58 -13.16
N SER A 410 -7.97 6.48 -12.83
CA SER A 410 -8.27 7.66 -13.65
C SER A 410 -7.16 8.70 -13.66
N VAL A 411 -6.35 8.78 -12.60
CA VAL A 411 -5.24 9.75 -12.50
C VAL A 411 -3.88 9.10 -12.77
N TRP A 412 -3.77 7.79 -12.58
CA TRP A 412 -2.51 7.06 -12.71
C TRP A 412 -2.23 6.60 -14.13
N TYR A 413 -3.25 6.16 -14.87
CA TYR A 413 -3.08 5.71 -16.25
C TYR A 413 -2.98 6.89 -17.20
N GLN A 414 -2.04 6.82 -18.14
CA GLN A 414 -1.92 7.77 -19.24
C GLN A 414 -3.11 7.60 -20.18
N ASP A 415 -3.58 8.70 -20.77
CA ASP A 415 -4.65 8.71 -21.78
C ASP A 415 -5.97 8.05 -21.36
N PHE A 416 -6.23 7.92 -20.05
CA PHE A 416 -7.48 7.39 -19.51
C PHE A 416 -8.69 8.29 -19.84
N GLY A 417 -8.44 9.57 -20.13
CA GLY A 417 -9.45 10.60 -20.43
C GLY A 417 -9.87 10.66 -21.90
N ALA A 418 -9.80 9.57 -22.66
CA ALA A 418 -10.51 9.51 -23.93
C ALA A 418 -12.02 9.60 -23.62
N ASP A 419 -12.63 10.77 -23.90
CA ASP A 419 -14.04 11.04 -23.69
C ASP A 419 -14.88 10.23 -24.70
N TYR A 420 -15.10 8.97 -24.38
CA TYR A 420 -16.04 8.13 -25.11
C TYR A 420 -17.48 8.54 -24.74
N PRO A 421 -18.31 9.02 -25.68
CA PRO A 421 -19.65 9.51 -25.40
C PRO A 421 -20.62 8.44 -24.88
N SER A 422 -20.30 7.15 -24.99
CA SER A 422 -21.16 6.05 -24.54
C SER A 422 -20.39 4.84 -24.01
N TYR A 423 -21.08 3.98 -23.27
CA TYR A 423 -20.59 2.64 -22.96
C TYR A 423 -20.81 1.71 -24.16
N PRO A 424 -20.03 0.62 -24.31
CA PRO A 424 -20.32 -0.42 -25.29
C PRO A 424 -21.73 -1.00 -25.11
N ASP A 425 -22.45 -1.22 -26.21
CA ASP A 425 -23.83 -1.71 -26.22
C ASP A 425 -23.93 -3.21 -26.51
N LYS A 426 -22.80 -3.94 -26.54
CA LYS A 426 -22.74 -5.39 -26.72
C LYS A 426 -22.03 -6.07 -25.55
N ILE A 427 -22.58 -7.20 -25.11
CA ILE A 427 -21.96 -8.10 -24.15
C ILE A 427 -21.67 -9.42 -24.86
N PHE A 428 -20.40 -9.77 -25.04
CA PHE A 428 -20.00 -11.06 -25.60
C PHE A 428 -19.92 -12.10 -24.48
N TYR A 429 -20.75 -13.14 -24.58
CA TYR A 429 -20.93 -14.17 -23.57
C TYR A 429 -20.48 -15.53 -24.12
N PRO A 430 -19.25 -15.98 -23.82
CA PRO A 430 -18.75 -17.28 -24.24
C PRO A 430 -19.46 -18.40 -23.49
N SER A 431 -20.47 -19.04 -24.10
CA SER A 431 -21.31 -20.05 -23.43
C SER A 431 -20.49 -21.16 -22.74
N ALA A 432 -19.38 -21.57 -23.35
CA ALA A 432 -18.49 -22.60 -22.80
C ALA A 432 -17.88 -22.21 -21.43
N SER A 433 -17.69 -20.92 -21.15
CA SER A 433 -17.14 -20.45 -19.88
C SER A 433 -18.18 -20.39 -18.74
N PHE A 434 -19.47 -20.59 -19.04
CA PHE A 434 -20.56 -20.46 -18.06
C PHE A 434 -21.45 -21.72 -17.97
N GLY A 435 -21.15 -22.77 -18.74
CA GLY A 435 -21.88 -24.04 -18.70
C GLY A 435 -21.76 -24.75 -17.35
N GLU A 436 -22.57 -25.80 -17.15
CA GLU A 436 -22.58 -26.56 -15.89
C GLU A 436 -21.21 -27.18 -15.57
N ASP A 437 -20.46 -27.61 -16.58
CA ASP A 437 -19.10 -28.14 -16.40
C ASP A 437 -18.10 -27.06 -16.00
N ALA A 438 -18.27 -25.82 -16.50
CA ALA A 438 -17.36 -24.72 -16.23
C ALA A 438 -17.63 -24.05 -14.88
N VAL A 439 -18.90 -24.02 -14.45
CA VAL A 439 -19.32 -23.47 -13.15
C VAL A 439 -20.17 -24.49 -12.41
N ALA A 440 -19.50 -25.54 -11.91
CA ALA A 440 -20.16 -26.66 -11.23
C ALA A 440 -21.00 -26.22 -10.01
N SER A 441 -20.58 -25.17 -9.29
CA SER A 441 -21.31 -24.66 -8.13
C SER A 441 -22.60 -23.92 -8.55
N SER A 442 -23.74 -24.39 -8.05
CA SER A 442 -25.03 -23.74 -8.26
C SER A 442 -25.11 -22.34 -7.63
N ASP A 443 -24.44 -22.13 -6.50
CA ASP A 443 -24.37 -20.81 -5.87
C ASP A 443 -23.52 -19.84 -6.68
N ALA A 444 -22.37 -20.29 -7.18
CA ALA A 444 -21.53 -19.47 -8.06
C ALA A 444 -22.29 -19.08 -9.33
N ARG A 445 -22.98 -20.03 -9.97
CA ARG A 445 -23.85 -19.75 -11.14
C ARG A 445 -24.90 -18.70 -10.83
N ARG A 446 -25.58 -18.81 -9.69
CA ARG A 446 -26.61 -17.84 -9.28
C ARG A 446 -26.03 -16.44 -9.10
N VAL A 447 -24.88 -16.30 -8.44
CA VAL A 447 -24.24 -14.99 -8.22
C VAL A 447 -23.76 -14.38 -9.54
N ILE A 448 -23.11 -15.18 -10.39
CA ILE A 448 -22.64 -14.76 -11.71
C ILE A 448 -23.83 -14.32 -12.57
N GLU A 449 -24.89 -15.11 -12.65
CA GLU A 449 -26.07 -14.78 -13.45
C GLU A 449 -26.77 -13.51 -12.94
N GLN A 450 -26.86 -13.33 -11.63
CA GLN A 450 -27.37 -12.09 -11.05
C GLN A 450 -26.52 -10.87 -11.42
N PHE A 451 -25.19 -11.02 -11.47
CA PHE A 451 -24.30 -9.95 -11.94
C PHE A 451 -24.55 -9.64 -13.42
N VAL A 452 -24.56 -10.66 -14.30
CA VAL A 452 -24.76 -10.44 -15.73
C VAL A 452 -26.13 -9.80 -16.00
N SER A 453 -27.19 -10.27 -15.34
CA SER A 453 -28.53 -9.67 -15.41
C SER A 453 -28.59 -8.20 -14.93
N LYS A 454 -27.75 -7.81 -13.96
CA LYS A 454 -27.63 -6.40 -13.54
C LYS A 454 -26.83 -5.59 -14.56
N PHE A 455 -25.80 -6.19 -15.15
CA PHE A 455 -24.94 -5.57 -16.13
C PHE A 455 -25.66 -5.30 -17.46
N GLU A 456 -26.48 -6.26 -17.92
CA GLU A 456 -27.41 -6.10 -19.05
C GLU A 456 -28.34 -4.89 -18.85
N ARG A 457 -28.96 -4.79 -17.66
CA ARG A 457 -29.82 -3.65 -17.32
C ARG A 457 -29.07 -2.32 -17.26
N PHE A 458 -27.81 -2.34 -16.80
CA PHE A 458 -26.97 -1.15 -16.74
C PHE A 458 -26.62 -0.64 -18.15
N LEU A 459 -26.24 -1.55 -19.06
CA LEU A 459 -25.90 -1.19 -20.44
C LEU A 459 -27.11 -1.01 -21.36
N GLY A 460 -28.30 -1.45 -20.93
CA GLY A 460 -29.51 -1.42 -21.77
C GLY A 460 -29.47 -2.40 -22.94
N THR A 461 -28.74 -3.52 -22.79
CA THR A 461 -28.53 -4.53 -23.84
C THR A 461 -28.65 -5.94 -23.29
N ASN A 462 -28.77 -6.92 -24.19
CA ASN A 462 -28.77 -8.34 -23.85
C ASN A 462 -27.43 -8.97 -24.22
N ARG A 463 -27.03 -10.02 -23.50
CA ARG A 463 -25.86 -10.80 -23.86
C ARG A 463 -26.00 -11.49 -25.22
N THR A 464 -24.91 -11.51 -25.96
CA THR A 464 -24.76 -12.24 -27.21
C THR A 464 -23.88 -13.45 -26.96
N HIS A 465 -24.42 -14.65 -27.19
CA HIS A 465 -23.66 -15.88 -27.05
C HIS A 465 -22.62 -15.99 -28.16
N VAL A 466 -21.35 -16.24 -27.79
CA VAL A 466 -20.24 -16.33 -28.74
C VAL A 466 -19.47 -17.64 -28.57
N ASP A 467 -18.84 -18.07 -29.66
CA ASP A 467 -17.94 -19.23 -29.70
C ASP A 467 -16.63 -18.78 -30.38
N VAL A 468 -15.60 -18.56 -29.57
CA VAL A 468 -14.32 -18.00 -30.03
C VAL A 468 -13.62 -18.95 -30.99
N ASP A 469 -13.67 -20.25 -30.74
CA ASP A 469 -13.01 -21.26 -31.57
C ASP A 469 -13.73 -21.41 -32.92
N ALA A 470 -15.06 -21.44 -32.93
CA ALA A 470 -15.84 -21.48 -34.17
C ALA A 470 -15.64 -20.21 -35.01
N THR A 471 -15.61 -19.03 -34.38
CA THR A 471 -15.33 -17.77 -35.08
C THR A 471 -13.91 -17.77 -35.63
N TRP A 472 -12.90 -18.20 -34.87
CA TRP A 472 -11.53 -18.33 -35.38
C TRP A 472 -11.47 -19.26 -36.59
N ASN A 473 -12.05 -20.46 -36.49
CA ASN A 473 -12.01 -21.45 -37.56
C ASN A 473 -12.62 -20.95 -38.88
N SER A 474 -13.59 -20.06 -38.81
CA SER A 474 -14.25 -19.47 -39.98
C SER A 474 -13.62 -18.16 -40.48
N THR A 475 -12.84 -17.45 -39.65
CA THR A 475 -12.37 -16.08 -39.96
C THR A 475 -10.87 -15.85 -39.81
N LYS A 476 -10.09 -16.86 -39.39
CA LYS A 476 -8.64 -16.73 -39.22
C LYS A 476 -7.94 -16.28 -40.51
N PRO A 477 -6.86 -15.48 -40.41
CA PRO A 477 -6.12 -15.05 -41.59
C PRO A 477 -5.45 -16.23 -42.30
N ALA A 478 -5.24 -16.09 -43.61
CA ALA A 478 -4.56 -17.10 -44.42
C ALA A 478 -3.15 -17.38 -43.86
N GLY A 479 -2.81 -18.66 -43.73
CA GLY A 479 -1.52 -19.10 -43.17
C GLY A 479 -1.46 -19.20 -41.65
N ALA A 480 -2.51 -18.82 -40.92
CA ALA A 480 -2.59 -19.08 -39.48
C ALA A 480 -2.79 -20.58 -39.16
N PRO A 481 -2.31 -21.07 -38.01
CA PRO A 481 -2.51 -22.45 -37.58
C PRO A 481 -3.99 -22.88 -37.53
N ASN A 482 -4.23 -24.19 -37.60
CA ASN A 482 -5.56 -24.74 -37.77
C ASN A 482 -6.51 -24.41 -36.61
N THR A 483 -6.04 -24.48 -35.38
CA THR A 483 -6.84 -24.16 -34.18
C THR A 483 -6.15 -23.10 -33.31
N LEU A 484 -6.93 -22.38 -32.50
CA LEU A 484 -6.37 -21.48 -31.48
C LEU A 484 -5.50 -22.25 -30.49
N GLN A 485 -5.89 -23.47 -30.13
CA GLN A 485 -5.13 -24.33 -29.24
C GLN A 485 -3.73 -24.61 -29.83
N ASP A 486 -3.62 -25.02 -31.09
CA ASP A 486 -2.33 -25.29 -31.74
C ASP A 486 -1.44 -24.05 -31.75
N MET A 487 -2.02 -22.87 -31.97
CA MET A 487 -1.29 -21.61 -32.04
C MET A 487 -0.86 -21.10 -30.65
N LEU A 488 -1.75 -21.15 -29.66
CA LEU A 488 -1.57 -20.40 -28.40
C LEU A 488 -1.08 -21.24 -27.23
N HIS A 489 -1.21 -22.57 -27.28
CA HIS A 489 -0.96 -23.46 -26.13
C HIS A 489 0.41 -23.22 -25.47
N TYR A 490 1.48 -23.12 -26.27
CA TYR A 490 2.83 -22.82 -25.76
C TYR A 490 3.26 -21.37 -25.97
N THR A 491 2.45 -20.53 -26.61
CA THR A 491 2.85 -19.17 -26.98
C THR A 491 3.16 -18.34 -25.74
N TYR A 492 2.21 -18.20 -24.80
CA TYR A 492 2.46 -17.44 -23.57
C TYR A 492 3.64 -17.99 -22.77
N GLY A 493 3.67 -19.31 -22.54
CA GLY A 493 4.72 -19.97 -21.77
C GLY A 493 6.11 -19.78 -22.37
N THR A 494 6.23 -19.88 -23.70
CA THR A 494 7.49 -19.66 -24.43
C THR A 494 7.92 -18.20 -24.31
N LEU A 495 6.98 -17.26 -24.49
CA LEU A 495 7.27 -15.84 -24.39
C LEU A 495 7.92 -15.49 -23.03
N VAL A 496 7.19 -15.71 -21.95
CA VAL A 496 7.67 -15.34 -20.60
C VAL A 496 8.94 -16.08 -20.19
N SER A 497 9.10 -17.32 -20.66
CA SER A 497 10.26 -18.16 -20.32
C SER A 497 11.53 -17.70 -21.02
N VAL A 498 11.48 -17.47 -22.34
CA VAL A 498 12.65 -17.02 -23.12
C VAL A 498 13.04 -15.60 -22.70
N TYR A 499 12.07 -14.68 -22.65
CA TYR A 499 12.34 -13.29 -22.32
C TYR A 499 12.99 -13.15 -20.95
N GLN A 500 12.37 -13.68 -19.91
CA GLN A 500 12.92 -13.51 -18.57
C GLN A 500 14.24 -14.26 -18.38
N TRP A 501 14.43 -15.42 -19.02
CA TRP A 501 15.75 -16.07 -18.99
C TRP A 501 16.84 -15.15 -19.55
N LEU A 502 16.62 -14.54 -20.72
CA LEU A 502 17.62 -13.67 -21.36
C LEU A 502 17.85 -12.37 -20.58
N HIS A 503 16.78 -11.74 -20.08
CA HIS A 503 16.82 -10.39 -19.50
C HIS A 503 17.04 -10.38 -17.98
N LEU A 504 16.81 -11.49 -17.28
CA LEU A 504 16.98 -11.60 -15.83
C LEU A 504 17.82 -12.81 -15.43
N GLY A 505 17.55 -13.99 -15.98
CA GLY A 505 18.24 -15.23 -15.62
C GLY A 505 19.74 -15.21 -15.95
N VAL A 506 20.10 -14.91 -17.20
CA VAL A 506 21.49 -14.80 -17.66
C VAL A 506 22.31 -13.81 -16.83
N PRO A 507 21.91 -12.53 -16.66
CA PRO A 507 22.67 -11.58 -15.86
C PRO A 507 22.73 -11.99 -14.39
N LEU A 508 21.63 -12.47 -13.79
CA LEU A 508 21.62 -12.92 -12.39
C LEU A 508 22.64 -14.04 -12.14
N PHE A 509 22.67 -15.08 -12.98
CA PHE A 509 23.62 -16.18 -12.80
C PHE A 509 25.07 -15.71 -13.00
N SER A 510 25.32 -14.86 -13.99
CA SER A 510 26.65 -14.29 -14.26
C SER A 510 27.15 -13.45 -13.07
N ASP A 511 26.34 -12.49 -12.62
CA ASP A 511 26.68 -11.58 -11.52
C ASP A 511 26.87 -12.32 -10.20
N TYR A 512 26.00 -13.31 -9.93
CA TYR A 512 26.11 -14.13 -8.73
C TYR A 512 27.38 -14.97 -8.72
N ALA A 513 27.73 -15.60 -9.86
CA ALA A 513 28.97 -16.35 -10.00
C ALA A 513 30.20 -15.45 -9.82
N ALA A 514 30.17 -14.23 -10.37
CA ALA A 514 31.26 -13.26 -10.21
C ALA A 514 31.46 -12.82 -8.75
N LYS A 515 30.37 -12.66 -7.98
CA LYS A 515 30.43 -12.21 -6.57
C LYS A 515 30.73 -13.35 -5.58
N TYR A 516 30.35 -14.58 -5.89
CA TYR A 516 30.37 -15.71 -4.95
C TYR A 516 31.15 -16.93 -5.46
N ASP A 517 32.36 -16.70 -6.01
CA ASP A 517 33.33 -17.73 -6.37
C ASP A 517 32.79 -18.82 -7.33
N GLY A 518 32.03 -18.41 -8.36
CA GLY A 518 31.48 -19.31 -9.37
C GLY A 518 30.24 -20.10 -8.94
N ARG A 519 29.66 -19.82 -7.78
CA ARG A 519 28.41 -20.45 -7.32
C ARG A 519 27.21 -20.01 -8.16
N THR A 520 26.13 -20.78 -8.07
CA THR A 520 24.84 -20.44 -8.68
C THR A 520 23.83 -20.01 -7.62
N PRO A 521 22.95 -19.04 -7.92
CA PRO A 521 21.86 -18.68 -7.02
C PRO A 521 20.85 -19.82 -6.93
N TYR A 522 20.19 -19.95 -5.78
CA TYR A 522 19.04 -20.85 -5.64
C TYR A 522 17.80 -20.22 -6.29
N ILE A 523 17.06 -21.03 -7.05
CA ILE A 523 15.82 -20.66 -7.75
C ILE A 523 14.76 -21.71 -7.44
N ASN A 524 13.53 -21.28 -7.16
CA ASN A 524 12.42 -22.18 -6.91
C ASN A 524 12.15 -23.10 -8.13
N PRO A 525 11.64 -24.32 -7.91
CA PRO A 525 11.40 -25.29 -8.97
C PRO A 525 10.55 -24.76 -10.13
N GLY A 526 9.47 -24.00 -9.86
CA GLY A 526 8.58 -23.44 -10.88
C GLY A 526 9.29 -22.47 -11.84
N PRO A 527 9.86 -21.35 -11.35
CA PRO A 527 10.67 -20.44 -12.17
C PRO A 527 11.85 -21.13 -12.86
N LEU A 528 12.54 -22.05 -12.18
CA LEU A 528 13.69 -22.76 -12.75
C LEU A 528 13.28 -23.65 -13.94
N LEU A 529 12.17 -24.38 -13.84
CA LEU A 529 11.63 -25.18 -14.93
C LEU A 529 11.32 -24.29 -16.16
N ARG A 530 10.71 -23.14 -15.94
CA ARG A 530 10.39 -22.18 -17.01
C ARG A 530 11.65 -21.63 -17.66
N TRP A 531 12.66 -21.26 -16.88
CA TRP A 531 13.94 -20.83 -17.44
C TRP A 531 14.67 -21.94 -18.21
N ASN A 532 14.54 -23.21 -17.83
CA ASN A 532 15.05 -24.34 -18.63
C ASN A 532 14.36 -24.40 -20.00
N ILE A 533 13.04 -24.29 -20.03
CA ILE A 533 12.28 -24.21 -21.29
C ILE A 533 12.72 -23.00 -22.12
N GLY A 534 12.92 -21.84 -21.48
CA GLY A 534 13.41 -20.63 -22.14
C GLY A 534 14.77 -20.83 -22.82
N ARG A 535 15.70 -21.52 -22.13
CA ARG A 535 17.01 -21.90 -22.69
C ARG A 535 16.89 -22.81 -23.91
N GLU A 536 16.03 -23.81 -23.84
CA GLU A 536 15.83 -24.80 -24.91
C GLU A 536 15.17 -24.18 -26.15
N ARG A 537 14.19 -23.29 -25.95
CA ARG A 537 13.45 -22.64 -27.04
C ARG A 537 14.27 -21.55 -27.74
N GLY A 538 15.04 -20.78 -26.97
CA GLY A 538 15.89 -19.70 -27.46
C GLY A 538 15.14 -18.67 -28.32
N GLN A 539 15.91 -17.91 -29.10
CA GLN A 539 15.38 -16.81 -29.92
C GLN A 539 14.35 -17.28 -30.96
N ALA A 540 14.57 -18.43 -31.61
CA ALA A 540 13.66 -18.94 -32.64
C ALA A 540 12.27 -19.25 -32.07
N GLY A 541 12.19 -19.86 -30.88
CA GLY A 541 10.91 -20.09 -30.20
C GLY A 541 10.23 -18.79 -29.77
N TRP A 542 11.01 -17.79 -29.37
CA TRP A 542 10.47 -16.46 -29.07
C TRP A 542 9.87 -15.79 -30.32
N ASP A 543 10.57 -15.80 -31.45
CA ASP A 543 10.11 -15.18 -32.69
C ASP A 543 8.80 -15.84 -33.20
N GLU A 544 8.71 -17.17 -33.13
CA GLU A 544 7.49 -17.92 -33.45
C GLU A 544 6.34 -17.55 -32.52
N ALA A 545 6.56 -17.60 -31.20
CA ALA A 545 5.54 -17.28 -30.22
C ALA A 545 5.07 -15.81 -30.34
N TRP A 546 5.99 -14.89 -30.66
CA TRP A 546 5.67 -13.48 -30.85
C TRP A 546 4.81 -13.27 -32.11
N ALA A 547 5.12 -13.98 -33.20
CA ALA A 547 4.30 -13.99 -34.40
C ALA A 547 2.90 -14.53 -34.11
N ASN A 548 2.78 -15.67 -33.44
CA ASN A 548 1.50 -16.29 -33.06
C ASN A 548 0.64 -15.35 -32.21
N LYS A 549 1.23 -14.75 -31.16
CA LYS A 549 0.54 -13.74 -30.34
C LYS A 549 0.10 -12.53 -31.16
N THR A 550 0.91 -12.08 -32.12
CA THR A 550 0.59 -10.93 -32.97
C THR A 550 -0.56 -11.24 -33.94
N ILE A 551 -0.56 -12.43 -34.54
CA ILE A 551 -1.68 -12.90 -35.38
C ILE A 551 -2.97 -12.90 -34.57
N PHE A 552 -2.96 -13.49 -33.37
CA PHE A 552 -4.14 -13.52 -32.50
C PHE A 552 -4.60 -12.11 -32.11
N LYS A 553 -3.68 -11.24 -31.67
CA LYS A 553 -3.99 -9.85 -31.30
C LYS A 553 -4.69 -9.13 -32.44
N ASN A 554 -4.14 -9.21 -33.65
CA ASN A 554 -4.69 -8.52 -34.83
C ASN A 554 -6.06 -9.06 -35.23
N TRP A 555 -6.26 -10.38 -35.13
CA TRP A 555 -7.57 -10.99 -35.35
C TRP A 555 -8.58 -10.55 -34.29
N TRP A 556 -8.21 -10.62 -33.01
CA TRP A 556 -9.07 -10.26 -31.89
C TRP A 556 -9.54 -8.79 -31.95
N SER A 557 -8.63 -7.87 -32.31
CA SER A 557 -8.95 -6.45 -32.46
C SER A 557 -9.53 -6.08 -33.83
N GLY A 558 -9.61 -7.05 -34.76
CA GLY A 558 -10.16 -6.85 -36.09
C GLY A 558 -11.69 -6.98 -36.13
N ALA A 559 -12.28 -6.72 -37.30
CA ALA A 559 -13.74 -6.75 -37.49
C ALA A 559 -14.39 -8.14 -37.25
N ALA A 560 -13.60 -9.22 -37.30
CA ALA A 560 -14.08 -10.57 -37.04
C ALA A 560 -13.93 -11.02 -35.56
N GLY A 561 -13.14 -10.28 -34.78
CA GLY A 561 -12.86 -10.59 -33.38
C GLY A 561 -13.84 -9.92 -32.42
N PHE A 562 -13.53 -9.98 -31.13
CA PHE A 562 -14.38 -9.50 -30.04
C PHE A 562 -13.80 -8.28 -29.29
N GLY A 563 -12.72 -7.70 -29.82
CA GLY A 563 -12.05 -6.53 -29.26
C GLY A 563 -11.87 -5.40 -30.27
N ALA A 564 -12.78 -5.30 -31.26
CA ALA A 564 -12.77 -4.24 -32.24
C ALA A 564 -12.95 -2.86 -31.57
N HIS A 565 -12.15 -1.89 -31.98
CA HIS A 565 -12.27 -0.52 -31.49
C HIS A 565 -13.55 0.15 -31.98
N ASN A 566 -14.17 0.95 -31.12
CA ASN A 566 -15.30 1.81 -31.46
C ASN A 566 -14.97 3.25 -31.03
N ASN A 567 -15.17 4.21 -31.92
CA ASN A 567 -14.83 5.62 -31.65
C ASN A 567 -15.71 6.27 -30.57
N ASP A 568 -16.92 5.77 -30.37
CA ASP A 568 -17.89 6.32 -29.43
C ASP A 568 -17.84 5.62 -28.06
N SER A 569 -17.36 4.37 -28.01
CA SER A 569 -17.43 3.53 -26.80
C SER A 569 -16.15 2.81 -26.41
N CYS A 570 -14.99 3.17 -26.99
CA CYS A 570 -13.68 2.50 -26.88
C CYS A 570 -13.61 1.12 -27.53
N SER A 571 -14.64 0.31 -27.34
CA SER A 571 -14.74 -1.07 -27.83
C SER A 571 -16.15 -1.30 -28.36
N ASP A 572 -16.27 -2.13 -29.39
CA ASP A 572 -17.56 -2.55 -29.96
C ASP A 572 -18.39 -3.38 -28.96
N GLY A 573 -17.74 -4.00 -27.97
CA GLY A 573 -18.43 -4.76 -26.93
C GLY A 573 -17.53 -5.10 -25.76
N ILE A 574 -18.14 -5.71 -24.74
CA ILE A 574 -17.47 -6.19 -23.53
C ILE A 574 -17.53 -7.70 -23.50
N TYR A 575 -16.36 -8.34 -23.53
CA TYR A 575 -16.23 -9.79 -23.37
C TYR A 575 -16.15 -10.14 -21.88
N ILE A 576 -17.12 -10.93 -21.40
CA ILE A 576 -17.22 -11.32 -19.99
C ILE A 576 -16.93 -12.81 -19.81
N TYR A 577 -16.22 -13.17 -18.74
CA TYR A 577 -15.99 -14.55 -18.35
C TYR A 577 -15.80 -14.63 -16.82
N PRO A 578 -16.19 -15.74 -16.17
CA PRO A 578 -15.90 -15.91 -14.75
C PRO A 578 -14.42 -16.19 -14.55
N ASN A 579 -13.77 -15.40 -13.71
CA ASN A 579 -12.35 -15.60 -13.39
C ASN A 579 -12.13 -16.78 -12.41
N SER A 580 -13.09 -17.02 -11.52
CA SER A 580 -13.10 -18.13 -10.56
C SER A 580 -14.54 -18.52 -10.25
N ILE A 581 -14.72 -19.78 -9.86
CA ILE A 581 -16.01 -20.33 -9.43
C ILE A 581 -16.14 -20.41 -7.89
N GLY A 582 -15.15 -19.88 -7.17
CA GLY A 582 -15.19 -19.76 -5.70
C GLY A 582 -15.01 -21.08 -4.95
N ALA A 583 -14.26 -22.05 -5.51
CA ALA A 583 -13.90 -23.27 -4.80
C ALA A 583 -12.79 -22.99 -3.77
N PRO A 584 -12.83 -23.64 -2.58
CA PRO A 584 -11.70 -23.63 -1.66
C PRO A 584 -10.42 -24.12 -2.34
N ASP A 585 -9.32 -23.39 -2.16
CA ASP A 585 -7.98 -23.75 -2.58
C ASP A 585 -7.05 -23.60 -1.37
N TYR A 586 -6.71 -24.69 -0.71
CA TYR A 586 -5.96 -24.66 0.55
C TYR A 586 -4.45 -24.70 0.36
N ARG A 587 -3.73 -23.97 1.21
CA ARG A 587 -2.28 -23.77 1.09
C ARG A 587 -1.42 -24.95 1.52
N ASP A 588 -2.03 -25.94 2.16
CA ASP A 588 -1.46 -27.22 2.61
C ASP A 588 -1.76 -28.38 1.65
N GLU A 589 -2.42 -28.11 0.52
CA GLU A 589 -2.55 -29.08 -0.57
C GLU A 589 -1.29 -29.11 -1.44
N TYR A 590 -0.58 -30.24 -1.39
CA TYR A 590 0.54 -30.55 -2.26
C TYR A 590 0.00 -31.23 -3.52
N VAL A 591 0.07 -30.51 -4.64
CA VAL A 591 -0.30 -31.05 -5.96
C VAL A 591 0.84 -31.98 -6.40
N GLY A 592 0.57 -33.28 -6.44
CA GLY A 592 1.53 -34.34 -6.77
C GLY A 592 1.84 -34.49 -8.25
#